data_AF-A0A2X2VE44-F1
#
_entry.id   AF-A0A2X2VE44-F1
#
_cell.length_a   1.000
_cell.length_b   1.000
_cell.length_c   1.000
_cell.angle_alpha   90.00
_cell.angle_beta   90.00
_cell.angle_gamma   90.00
#
_symmetry.space_group_name_H-M   'P 1'
#
loop_
_entity.id
_entity.type
_entity.pdbx_description
1 polymer ?
#
loop_
_entity_poly.entity_id
_entity_poly.type
_entity_poly.pdbx_seq_one_letter_code
_entity_poly.pdbx_strand_id
1 'polypeptide(L)'
;MNNISKTIHEKRERKLHNDPKHPISQLKQKIQLFFKDFAVFDNLNEVVSIRDNFDDLLIPLDHPARSTNDTYYIDDNSVLRTQTSAHQNTMLRAGSRQFIVTGDVYRKDTIDKTHYPVFHQMEGVKIMPKGTDALADLKLTLEKLIQYLYPGKEYRFLDDHFPFTEPSLQIEVNQNGEWMEVLGAGVIHSKILQNCKIDGTGWAFGLGLDRLLLSYCNIPDIRYLWTHDPRFISQFKNGLTEFQEYSKYPPVYKDISFWVNEYKENFEKIWSDYNNFCEIAREEGDDLIEDVRLQDKFTKDNMTSLSYRITYRSNERTLNNEEINIIQERLRTALSVHFDIVLR
;
A
#
# COMPACT_ATOMS: atom_id res chain seq x y z
N MET A 1 -5.01 14.11 16.75
CA MET A 1 -5.47 14.85 15.54
C MET A 1 -6.05 13.82 14.58
N ASN A 2 -7.26 14.03 14.04
CA ASN A 2 -7.83 13.13 13.03
C ASN A 2 -7.53 13.68 11.63
N ASN A 3 -6.91 12.88 10.77
CA ASN A 3 -6.58 13.25 9.39
C ASN A 3 -7.17 12.28 8.35
N ILE A 4 -8.23 11.55 8.70
CA ILE A 4 -8.95 10.66 7.80
C ILE A 4 -9.98 11.46 7.00
N SER A 5 -9.90 11.36 5.68
CA SER A 5 -10.84 11.99 4.75
C SER A 5 -12.13 11.18 4.58
N LYS A 6 -13.17 11.78 3.98
CA LYS A 6 -14.45 11.09 3.79
C LYS A 6 -14.29 9.93 2.81
N THR A 7 -13.53 10.12 1.74
CA THR A 7 -13.27 9.06 0.75
C THR A 7 -12.56 7.86 1.36
N ILE A 8 -11.65 8.06 2.31
CA ILE A 8 -11.01 6.96 3.04
C ILE A 8 -12.00 6.22 3.93
N HIS A 9 -12.91 6.94 4.61
CA HIS A 9 -13.99 6.31 5.38
C HIS A 9 -14.87 5.40 4.52
N GLU A 10 -15.25 5.84 3.32
CA GLU A 10 -16.07 5.03 2.40
C GLU A 10 -15.32 3.76 1.91
N LYS A 11 -14.01 3.86 1.66
CA LYS A 11 -13.18 2.74 1.21
C LYS A 11 -12.98 1.66 2.29
N ARG A 12 -13.02 2.02 3.59
CA ARG A 12 -12.91 1.07 4.72
C ARG A 12 -14.01 0.00 4.72
N GLU A 13 -15.22 0.37 4.33
CA GLU A 13 -16.38 -0.52 4.33
C GLU A 13 -16.35 -1.57 3.20
N ARG A 14 -15.50 -1.36 2.17
CA ARG A 14 -15.49 -2.22 0.96
C ARG A 14 -14.96 -3.62 1.21
N LYS A 15 -13.97 -3.76 2.11
CA LYS A 15 -13.33 -5.04 2.49
C LYS A 15 -13.12 -6.00 1.30
N LEU A 16 -12.50 -5.53 0.21
CA LEU A 16 -12.40 -6.25 -1.06
C LEU A 16 -11.74 -7.64 -0.94
N HIS A 17 -10.82 -7.79 0.01
CA HIS A 17 -10.19 -9.08 0.35
C HIS A 17 -11.16 -10.13 0.93
N ASN A 18 -12.37 -9.73 1.33
CA ASN A 18 -13.43 -10.59 1.86
C ASN A 18 -14.66 -10.68 0.94
N ASP A 19 -14.68 -9.99 -0.21
CA ASP A 19 -15.67 -10.22 -1.25
C ASP A 19 -15.24 -11.40 -2.13
N PRO A 20 -15.87 -12.58 -2.06
CA PRO A 20 -15.45 -13.77 -2.80
C PRO A 20 -15.52 -13.61 -4.33
N LYS A 21 -16.26 -12.61 -4.84
CA LYS A 21 -16.32 -12.30 -6.27
C LYS A 21 -15.11 -11.47 -6.71
N HIS A 22 -14.45 -10.79 -5.79
CA HIS A 22 -13.36 -9.87 -6.09
C HIS A 22 -12.04 -10.62 -6.30
N PRO A 23 -11.25 -10.28 -7.35
CA PRO A 23 -10.00 -10.97 -7.63
C PRO A 23 -8.96 -10.88 -6.49
N ILE A 24 -8.98 -9.83 -5.66
CA ILE A 24 -8.15 -9.77 -4.44
C ILE A 24 -8.49 -10.91 -3.48
N SER A 25 -9.78 -11.18 -3.23
CA SER A 25 -10.19 -12.32 -2.40
C SER A 25 -9.82 -13.65 -3.05
N GLN A 26 -9.90 -13.77 -4.37
CA GLN A 26 -9.50 -15.00 -5.07
C GLN A 26 -8.00 -15.27 -4.95
N LEU A 27 -7.16 -14.24 -5.10
CA LEU A 27 -5.72 -14.34 -4.86
C LEU A 27 -5.41 -14.65 -3.39
N LYS A 28 -6.10 -14.00 -2.45
CA LYS A 28 -6.03 -14.34 -1.02
C LYS A 28 -6.29 -15.83 -0.80
N GLN A 29 -7.41 -16.35 -1.30
CA GLN A 29 -7.80 -17.75 -1.14
C GLN A 29 -6.78 -18.72 -1.76
N LYS A 30 -6.22 -18.37 -2.93
CA LYS A 30 -5.14 -19.13 -3.57
C LYS A 30 -3.90 -19.22 -2.67
N ILE A 31 -3.49 -18.13 -2.02
CA ILE A 31 -2.35 -18.12 -1.10
C ILE A 31 -2.70 -18.82 0.24
N GLN A 32 -3.92 -18.63 0.76
CA GLN A 32 -4.42 -19.36 1.94
C GLN A 32 -4.38 -20.89 1.73
N LEU A 33 -4.68 -21.37 0.51
CA LEU A 33 -4.58 -22.80 0.17
C LEU A 33 -3.13 -23.32 0.23
N PHE A 34 -2.15 -22.51 -0.18
CA PHE A 34 -0.74 -22.86 -0.03
C PHE A 34 -0.35 -22.97 1.45
N PHE A 35 -0.87 -22.06 2.29
CA PHE A 35 -0.68 -22.03 3.74
C PHE A 35 -1.81 -22.72 4.51
N LYS A 36 -2.42 -23.79 3.98
CA LYS A 36 -3.59 -24.46 4.59
C LYS A 36 -3.42 -24.92 6.05
N ASP A 37 -2.18 -25.12 6.49
CA ASP A 37 -1.84 -25.54 7.86
C ASP A 37 -1.61 -24.35 8.81
N PHE A 38 -1.72 -23.10 8.33
CA PHE A 38 -1.59 -21.88 9.11
C PHE A 38 -2.96 -21.43 9.63
N ALA A 39 -3.01 -20.87 10.83
CA ALA A 39 -4.20 -20.17 11.30
C ALA A 39 -4.46 -18.92 10.44
N VAL A 40 -5.72 -18.65 10.11
CA VAL A 40 -6.11 -17.54 9.23
C VAL A 40 -6.76 -16.43 10.04
N PHE A 41 -6.27 -15.20 9.87
CA PHE A 41 -6.84 -13.98 10.43
C PHE A 41 -7.09 -12.95 9.33
N ASP A 42 -8.31 -12.88 8.79
CA ASP A 42 -8.67 -11.97 7.69
C ASP A 42 -9.83 -11.02 8.02
N ASN A 43 -10.13 -10.86 9.31
CA ASN A 43 -11.19 -9.97 9.80
C ASN A 43 -10.76 -9.19 11.06
N LEU A 44 -9.46 -8.90 11.19
CA LEU A 44 -8.94 -8.06 12.27
C LEU A 44 -9.26 -6.58 12.00
N ASN A 45 -9.53 -5.83 13.07
CA ASN A 45 -9.86 -4.41 12.99
C ASN A 45 -8.70 -3.60 12.38
N GLU A 46 -8.99 -2.75 11.38
CA GLU A 46 -7.99 -1.89 10.75
C GLU A 46 -7.53 -0.72 11.61
N VAL A 47 -8.30 -0.36 12.64
CA VAL A 47 -7.90 0.62 13.65
C VAL A 47 -7.02 -0.07 14.67
N VAL A 48 -5.76 0.35 14.74
CA VAL A 48 -4.74 -0.20 15.63
C VAL A 48 -4.09 0.91 16.45
N SER A 49 -3.52 0.56 17.59
CA SER A 49 -2.74 1.52 18.36
C SER A 49 -1.46 1.90 17.60
N ILE A 50 -0.96 3.12 17.82
CA ILE A 50 0.38 3.55 17.34
C ILE A 50 1.45 2.55 17.79
N ARG A 51 1.29 2.03 19.02
CA ARG A 51 2.18 1.03 19.58
C ARG A 51 2.21 -0.24 18.73
N ASP A 52 1.05 -0.80 18.40
CA ASP A 52 0.95 -2.04 17.61
C ASP A 52 1.50 -1.83 16.19
N ASN A 53 1.18 -0.70 15.55
CA ASN A 53 1.61 -0.42 14.18
C ASN A 53 3.11 -0.10 14.05
N PHE A 54 3.73 0.45 15.10
CA PHE A 54 5.11 0.95 15.01
C PHE A 54 6.03 0.50 16.16
N ASP A 55 5.71 0.83 17.41
CA ASP A 55 6.63 0.65 18.55
C ASP A 55 6.98 -0.83 18.78
N ASP A 56 5.95 -1.68 18.75
CA ASP A 56 6.07 -3.11 18.95
C ASP A 56 6.84 -3.78 17.80
N LEU A 57 6.89 -3.13 16.63
CA LEU A 57 7.70 -3.51 15.47
C LEU A 57 9.08 -2.83 15.45
N LEU A 58 9.48 -2.21 16.57
CA LEU A 58 10.79 -1.55 16.73
C LEU A 58 11.04 -0.39 15.76
N ILE A 59 9.99 0.16 15.14
CA ILE A 59 10.11 1.31 14.24
C ILE A 59 10.48 2.53 15.10
N PRO A 60 11.56 3.28 14.81
CA PRO A 60 11.97 4.44 15.60
C PRO A 60 10.91 5.55 15.66
N LEU A 61 10.92 6.38 16.71
CA LEU A 61 9.96 7.48 16.89
C LEU A 61 10.11 8.59 15.85
N ASP A 62 11.32 8.79 15.33
CA ASP A 62 11.67 9.73 14.28
C ASP A 62 11.58 9.14 12.86
N HIS A 63 11.08 7.91 12.74
CA HIS A 63 10.96 7.24 11.45
C HIS A 63 9.93 7.96 10.53
N PRO A 64 10.25 8.23 9.25
CA PRO A 64 9.36 8.96 8.33
C PRO A 64 7.95 8.38 8.22
N ALA A 65 7.81 7.05 8.24
CA ALA A 65 6.51 6.39 8.20
C ALA A 65 5.53 6.79 9.33
N ARG A 66 6.02 7.37 10.43
CA ARG A 66 5.16 7.92 11.50
C ARG A 66 4.62 9.31 11.18
N SER A 67 5.08 9.96 10.12
CA SER A 67 4.61 11.29 9.72
C SER A 67 3.12 11.29 9.41
N THR A 68 2.43 12.38 9.76
CA THR A 68 1.03 12.63 9.34
C THR A 68 0.90 12.82 7.83
N ASN A 69 2.02 13.05 7.12
CA ASN A 69 2.09 13.07 5.66
C ASN A 69 1.96 11.66 5.06
N ASP A 70 2.35 10.60 5.77
CA ASP A 70 2.39 9.24 5.22
C ASP A 70 1.34 8.32 5.87
N THR A 71 0.90 8.64 7.09
CA THR A 71 -0.01 7.82 7.90
C THR A 71 -1.34 8.52 8.21
N TYR A 72 -2.42 7.72 8.18
CA TYR A 72 -3.75 8.14 8.64
C TYR A 72 -3.91 7.91 10.15
N TYR A 73 -3.95 9.01 10.90
CA TYR A 73 -4.20 9.08 12.33
C TYR A 73 -5.68 9.32 12.62
N ILE A 74 -6.25 8.50 13.50
CA ILE A 74 -7.63 8.66 13.99
C ILE A 74 -7.64 9.67 15.15
N ASP A 75 -6.68 9.49 16.06
CA ASP A 75 -6.45 10.31 17.24
C ASP A 75 -4.97 10.24 17.63
N ASP A 76 -4.62 10.74 18.82
CA ASP A 76 -3.22 10.79 19.28
C ASP A 76 -2.65 9.42 19.69
N ASN A 77 -3.47 8.37 19.71
CA ASN A 77 -3.09 7.02 20.15
C ASN A 77 -3.31 5.93 19.09
N SER A 78 -4.08 6.23 18.03
CA SER A 78 -4.56 5.23 17.08
C SER A 78 -4.42 5.67 15.62
N VAL A 79 -4.13 4.71 14.76
CA VAL A 79 -3.98 4.88 13.31
C VAL A 79 -4.83 3.85 12.56
N LEU A 80 -5.11 4.12 11.28
CA LEU A 80 -5.40 3.02 10.37
C LEU A 80 -4.09 2.29 10.09
N ARG A 81 -4.09 0.96 10.21
CA ARG A 81 -2.86 0.15 10.08
C ARG A 81 -2.18 0.44 8.74
N THR A 82 -0.88 0.72 8.78
CA THR A 82 -0.08 0.94 7.55
C THR A 82 0.41 -0.37 6.97
N GLN A 83 0.33 -1.46 7.73
CA GLN A 83 0.76 -2.80 7.35
C GLN A 83 0.05 -3.87 8.19
N THR A 84 -0.09 -5.08 7.64
CA THR A 84 -0.67 -6.22 8.41
C THR A 84 0.19 -6.62 9.60
N SER A 85 1.50 -6.32 9.57
CA SER A 85 2.45 -6.52 10.69
C SER A 85 2.06 -5.83 11.99
N ALA A 86 1.17 -4.83 11.95
CA ALA A 86 0.57 -4.26 13.14
C ALA A 86 -0.11 -5.32 14.03
N HIS A 87 -0.50 -6.46 13.48
CA HIS A 87 -1.14 -7.55 14.22
C HIS A 87 -0.18 -8.64 14.69
N GLN A 88 1.08 -8.67 14.21
CA GLN A 88 2.05 -9.73 14.50
C GLN A 88 2.19 -9.98 16.00
N ASN A 89 2.54 -8.93 16.75
CA ASN A 89 2.86 -9.08 18.17
C ASN A 89 1.61 -9.41 19.00
N THR A 90 0.45 -8.88 18.61
CA THR A 90 -0.82 -9.17 19.27
C THR A 90 -1.22 -10.63 19.06
N MET A 91 -1.04 -11.19 17.86
CA MET A 91 -1.26 -12.62 17.60
C MET A 91 -0.25 -13.52 18.31
N LEU A 92 1.03 -13.12 18.35
CA LEU A 92 2.07 -13.83 19.11
C LEU A 92 1.76 -13.87 20.61
N ARG A 93 1.36 -12.74 21.20
CA ARG A 93 0.94 -12.68 22.61
C ARG A 93 -0.32 -13.50 22.90
N ALA A 94 -1.24 -13.59 21.94
CA ALA A 94 -2.45 -14.42 22.04
C ALA A 94 -2.17 -15.93 21.94
N GLY A 95 -0.93 -16.34 21.64
CA GLY A 95 -0.53 -17.76 21.62
C GLY A 95 -0.39 -18.35 20.21
N SER A 96 -0.72 -17.60 19.15
CA SER A 96 -0.52 -18.08 17.77
C SER A 96 0.95 -18.17 17.43
N ARG A 97 1.35 -19.25 16.76
CA ARG A 97 2.76 -19.52 16.39
C ARG A 97 2.96 -19.75 14.90
N GLN A 98 1.89 -20.01 14.16
CA GLN A 98 1.92 -20.24 12.73
C GLN A 98 0.62 -19.72 12.14
N PHE A 99 0.67 -18.55 11.53
CA PHE A 99 -0.53 -17.84 11.10
C PHE A 99 -0.29 -16.92 9.91
N ILE A 100 -1.36 -16.64 9.19
CA ILE A 100 -1.42 -15.61 8.17
C ILE A 100 -2.44 -14.54 8.56
N VAL A 101 -2.10 -13.29 8.31
CA VAL A 101 -2.99 -12.14 8.48
C VAL A 101 -3.28 -11.56 7.11
N THR A 102 -4.53 -11.23 6.80
CA THR A 102 -4.87 -10.50 5.56
C THR A 102 -5.75 -9.32 5.89
N GLY A 103 -5.51 -8.20 5.22
CA GLY A 103 -6.37 -7.04 5.39
C GLY A 103 -6.02 -5.90 4.45
N ASP A 104 -6.96 -4.98 4.35
CA ASP A 104 -6.78 -3.61 3.88
C ASP A 104 -5.81 -2.84 4.80
N VAL A 105 -4.87 -2.10 4.20
CA VAL A 105 -3.88 -1.26 4.87
C VAL A 105 -3.89 0.12 4.22
N TYR A 106 -3.45 1.13 4.97
CA TYR A 106 -3.74 2.53 4.67
C TYR A 106 -2.46 3.36 4.70
N ARG A 107 -2.14 4.02 3.58
CA ARG A 107 -1.00 4.92 3.46
C ARG A 107 -1.36 6.11 2.61
N LYS A 108 -0.88 7.29 2.99
CA LYS A 108 -0.86 8.43 2.09
C LYS A 108 0.38 8.29 1.22
N ASP A 109 0.17 8.40 -0.07
CA ASP A 109 1.20 8.12 -1.06
C ASP A 109 0.87 8.88 -2.34
N THR A 110 1.84 8.90 -3.24
CA THR A 110 1.78 9.47 -4.58
C THR A 110 0.56 8.95 -5.36
N ILE A 111 0.09 9.72 -6.34
CA ILE A 111 -0.98 9.30 -7.26
C ILE A 111 -0.36 8.88 -8.58
N ASP A 112 -0.38 7.58 -8.83
CA ASP A 112 -0.08 6.95 -10.11
C ASP A 112 -0.85 5.63 -10.26
N LYS A 113 -0.54 4.86 -11.30
CA LYS A 113 -1.22 3.60 -11.64
C LYS A 113 -0.95 2.45 -10.67
N THR A 114 0.01 2.58 -9.76
CA THR A 114 0.48 1.54 -8.85
C THR A 114 0.25 1.87 -7.38
N HIS A 115 0.03 3.15 -7.05
CA HIS A 115 -0.19 3.64 -5.69
C HIS A 115 -1.65 4.05 -5.46
N TYR A 116 -2.25 3.49 -4.41
CA TYR A 116 -3.61 3.77 -3.98
C TYR A 116 -3.64 3.90 -2.45
N PRO A 117 -4.49 4.76 -1.86
CA PRO A 117 -4.39 5.06 -0.43
C PRO A 117 -4.85 3.91 0.47
N VAL A 118 -5.60 2.97 -0.12
CA VAL A 118 -6.04 1.72 0.51
C VAL A 118 -5.62 0.58 -0.39
N PHE A 119 -4.81 -0.34 0.11
CA PHE A 119 -4.41 -1.54 -0.62
C PHE A 119 -4.38 -2.72 0.35
N HIS A 120 -4.06 -3.91 -0.12
CA HIS A 120 -4.22 -5.13 0.66
C HIS A 120 -2.88 -5.83 0.82
N GLN A 121 -2.65 -6.33 2.03
CA GLN A 121 -1.49 -7.14 2.35
C GLN A 121 -1.90 -8.49 2.90
N MET A 122 -1.02 -9.46 2.71
CA MET A 122 -1.00 -10.68 3.51
C MET A 122 0.34 -10.80 4.20
N GLU A 123 0.29 -11.05 5.50
CA GLU A 123 1.46 -11.40 6.30
C GLU A 123 1.42 -12.87 6.65
N GLY A 124 2.58 -13.51 6.69
CA GLY A 124 2.75 -14.86 7.22
C GLY A 124 3.83 -14.90 8.28
N VAL A 125 3.55 -15.58 9.38
CA VAL A 125 4.43 -15.70 10.55
C VAL A 125 4.55 -17.16 10.95
N LYS A 126 5.78 -17.60 11.24
CA LYS A 126 6.05 -18.93 11.78
C LYS A 126 7.14 -18.88 12.86
N ILE A 127 6.79 -19.35 14.05
CA ILE A 127 7.68 -19.55 15.20
C ILE A 127 8.13 -21.01 15.23
N MET A 128 9.41 -21.21 15.54
CA MET A 128 10.09 -22.50 15.58
C MET A 128 10.89 -22.65 16.87
N PRO A 129 11.24 -23.89 17.25
CA PRO A 129 12.11 -24.14 18.39
C PRO A 129 13.43 -23.36 18.28
N LYS A 130 13.97 -22.99 19.44
CA LYS A 130 15.29 -22.34 19.52
C LYS A 130 16.36 -23.21 18.86
N GLY A 131 17.25 -22.58 18.10
CA GLY A 131 18.33 -23.26 17.38
C GLY A 131 17.95 -23.77 15.99
N THR A 132 16.68 -23.70 15.58
CA THR A 132 16.30 -23.90 14.18
C THR A 132 16.87 -22.78 13.30
N ASP A 133 17.30 -23.12 12.09
CA ASP A 133 17.69 -22.12 11.09
C ASP A 133 16.42 -21.53 10.44
N ALA A 134 15.95 -20.42 11.01
CA ALA A 134 14.74 -19.75 10.54
C ALA A 134 14.91 -19.15 9.13
N LEU A 135 16.12 -18.72 8.76
CA LEU A 135 16.38 -18.15 7.45
C LEU A 135 16.29 -19.22 6.37
N ALA A 136 16.84 -20.41 6.62
CA ALA A 136 16.74 -21.54 5.70
C ALA A 136 15.28 -21.99 5.51
N ASP A 137 14.51 -22.12 6.60
CA ASP A 137 13.08 -22.48 6.53
C ASP A 137 12.27 -21.40 5.79
N LEU A 138 12.57 -20.12 6.01
CA LEU A 138 11.95 -18.99 5.31
C LEU A 138 12.23 -19.06 3.79
N LYS A 139 13.50 -19.15 3.39
CA LYS A 139 13.88 -19.18 1.97
C LYS A 139 13.24 -20.36 1.24
N LEU A 140 13.23 -21.55 1.84
CA LEU A 140 12.57 -22.72 1.28
C LEU A 140 11.06 -22.55 1.15
N THR A 141 10.42 -21.95 2.16
CA THR A 141 8.96 -21.69 2.15
C THR A 141 8.60 -20.69 1.05
N LEU A 142 9.35 -19.59 0.96
CA LEU A 142 9.10 -18.55 -0.03
C LEU A 142 9.42 -19.02 -1.45
N GLU A 143 10.49 -19.79 -1.66
CA GLU A 143 10.77 -20.41 -2.96
C GLU A 143 9.57 -21.24 -3.46
N LYS A 144 9.00 -22.08 -2.60
CA LYS A 144 7.81 -22.87 -2.93
C LYS A 144 6.59 -21.99 -3.21
N LEU A 145 6.42 -20.90 -2.46
CA LEU A 145 5.34 -19.93 -2.70
C LEU A 145 5.49 -19.26 -4.07
N ILE A 146 6.70 -18.81 -4.41
CA ILE A 146 6.99 -18.19 -5.71
C ILE A 146 6.76 -19.18 -6.84
N GLN A 147 7.22 -20.43 -6.73
CA GLN A 147 6.95 -21.47 -7.74
C GLN A 147 5.45 -21.75 -7.89
N TYR A 148 4.68 -21.66 -6.80
CA TYR A 148 3.23 -21.88 -6.81
C TYR A 148 2.45 -20.71 -7.45
N LEU A 149 2.93 -19.47 -7.29
CA LEU A 149 2.31 -18.27 -7.85
C LEU A 149 2.81 -17.95 -9.27
N TYR A 150 4.08 -18.19 -9.54
CA TYR A 150 4.79 -17.81 -10.76
C TYR A 150 5.57 -19.01 -11.35
N PRO A 151 4.87 -20.08 -11.76
CA PRO A 151 5.52 -21.30 -12.23
C PRO A 151 6.42 -21.01 -13.44
N GLY A 152 7.69 -21.40 -13.33
CA GLY A 152 8.69 -21.24 -14.39
C GLY A 152 9.27 -19.84 -14.55
N LYS A 153 8.92 -18.86 -13.70
CA LYS A 153 9.52 -17.53 -13.71
C LYS A 153 10.83 -17.49 -12.93
N GLU A 154 11.78 -16.69 -13.39
CA GLU A 154 13.01 -16.41 -12.66
C GLU A 154 12.71 -15.53 -11.43
N TYR A 155 13.40 -15.79 -10.33
CA TYR A 155 13.30 -15.00 -9.10
C TYR A 155 14.67 -14.84 -8.45
N ARG A 156 14.83 -13.79 -7.63
CA ARG A 156 16.05 -13.55 -6.84
C ARG A 156 15.71 -13.08 -5.43
N PHE A 157 16.51 -13.53 -4.47
CA PHE A 157 16.55 -12.95 -3.13
C PHE A 157 17.55 -11.80 -3.13
N LEU A 158 17.16 -10.68 -2.53
CA LEU A 158 18.04 -9.54 -2.31
C LEU A 158 18.05 -9.23 -0.81
N ASP A 159 19.20 -8.81 -0.30
CA ASP A 159 19.29 -8.31 1.07
C ASP A 159 18.53 -6.99 1.18
N ASP A 160 17.83 -6.82 2.31
CA ASP A 160 17.05 -5.62 2.61
C ASP A 160 17.16 -5.28 4.11
N HIS A 161 16.44 -4.27 4.58
CA HIS A 161 16.41 -3.87 5.97
C HIS A 161 15.02 -3.44 6.44
N PHE A 162 14.47 -4.19 7.40
CA PHE A 162 13.29 -3.79 8.17
C PHE A 162 13.60 -3.77 9.68
N PRO A 163 13.11 -2.79 10.45
CA PRO A 163 13.38 -2.71 11.90
C PRO A 163 12.95 -3.95 12.71
N PHE A 164 11.99 -4.71 12.19
CA PHE A 164 11.38 -5.87 12.85
C PHE A 164 11.93 -7.22 12.40
N THR A 165 12.89 -7.26 11.46
CA THR A 165 13.53 -8.51 11.01
C THR A 165 15.04 -8.39 10.81
N GLU A 166 15.79 -9.43 11.19
CA GLU A 166 17.24 -9.49 11.02
C GLU A 166 17.73 -10.96 10.91
N PRO A 167 18.30 -11.39 9.77
CA PRO A 167 18.43 -10.65 8.52
C PRO A 167 17.07 -10.43 7.83
N SER A 168 17.01 -9.37 7.03
CA SER A 168 15.88 -9.01 6.17
C SER A 168 16.21 -9.30 4.71
N LEU A 169 15.20 -9.66 3.93
CA LEU A 169 15.28 -10.02 2.53
C LEU A 169 14.06 -9.46 1.79
N GLN A 170 14.24 -9.19 0.51
CA GLN A 170 13.13 -9.06 -0.43
C GLN A 170 13.25 -10.11 -1.54
N ILE A 171 12.13 -10.43 -2.17
CA ILE A 171 12.11 -11.27 -3.37
C ILE A 171 11.63 -10.44 -4.55
N GLU A 172 12.34 -10.58 -5.66
CA GLU A 172 11.89 -10.08 -6.95
C GLU A 172 11.64 -11.23 -7.92
N VAL A 173 10.63 -11.08 -8.78
CA VAL A 173 10.29 -12.01 -9.86
C VAL A 173 10.45 -11.29 -11.20
N ASN A 174 11.07 -11.96 -12.18
CA ASN A 174 11.18 -11.44 -13.53
C ASN A 174 9.87 -11.61 -14.28
N GLN A 175 9.25 -10.50 -14.65
CA GLN A 175 8.06 -10.44 -15.50
C GLN A 175 8.43 -9.74 -16.81
N ASN A 176 8.51 -10.53 -17.88
CA ASN A 176 8.71 -10.03 -19.23
C ASN A 176 9.96 -9.14 -19.39
N GLY A 177 11.03 -9.45 -18.64
CA GLY A 177 12.29 -8.70 -18.67
C GLY A 177 12.43 -7.66 -17.57
N GLU A 178 11.38 -7.40 -16.79
CA GLU A 178 11.40 -6.45 -15.68
C GLU A 178 11.38 -7.19 -14.33
N TRP A 179 12.25 -6.78 -13.41
CA TRP A 179 12.28 -7.33 -12.05
C TRP A 179 11.26 -6.58 -11.19
N MET A 180 10.34 -7.32 -10.60
CA MET A 180 9.29 -6.77 -9.73
C MET A 180 9.43 -7.35 -8.33
N GLU A 181 9.54 -6.47 -7.33
CA GLU A 181 9.45 -6.84 -5.91
C GLU A 181 8.05 -7.38 -5.59
N VAL A 182 8.01 -8.61 -5.06
CA VAL A 182 6.77 -9.34 -4.76
C VAL A 182 6.47 -9.40 -3.26
N LEU A 183 7.50 -9.41 -2.41
CA LEU A 183 7.36 -9.46 -0.96
C LEU A 183 8.66 -9.06 -0.24
N GLY A 184 8.50 -8.55 0.98
CA GLY A 184 9.56 -8.40 1.98
C GLY A 184 9.43 -9.49 3.05
N ALA A 185 10.55 -9.95 3.60
CA ALA A 185 10.58 -11.02 4.59
C ALA A 185 11.84 -10.97 5.46
N GLY A 186 11.87 -11.76 6.52
CA GLY A 186 13.09 -11.94 7.29
C GLY A 186 12.90 -12.77 8.54
N VAL A 187 14.00 -13.00 9.25
CA VAL A 187 13.99 -13.63 10.57
C VAL A 187 13.48 -12.61 11.58
N ILE A 188 12.47 -12.94 12.38
CA ILE A 188 11.86 -12.01 13.33
C ILE A 188 12.93 -11.54 14.32
N HIS A 189 13.04 -10.21 14.50
CA HIS A 189 14.05 -9.63 15.36
C HIS A 189 13.92 -10.17 16.80
N SER A 190 15.03 -10.59 17.39
CA SER A 190 15.05 -11.29 18.71
C SER A 190 14.35 -10.49 19.82
N LYS A 191 14.45 -9.16 19.78
CA LYS A 191 13.76 -8.26 20.73
C LYS A 191 12.23 -8.39 20.69
N ILE A 192 11.63 -8.63 19.52
CA ILE A 192 10.18 -8.86 19.39
C ILE A 192 9.79 -10.16 20.09
N LEU A 193 10.55 -11.24 19.88
CA LEU A 193 10.31 -12.53 20.53
C LEU A 193 10.43 -12.40 22.06
N GLN A 194 11.44 -11.68 22.55
CA GLN A 194 11.60 -11.36 23.97
C GLN A 194 10.41 -10.58 24.52
N ASN A 195 9.97 -9.52 23.83
CA ASN A 195 8.81 -8.71 24.23
C ASN A 195 7.52 -9.53 24.26
N CYS A 196 7.40 -10.55 23.39
CA CYS A 196 6.29 -11.50 23.37
C CYS A 196 6.48 -12.69 24.32
N LYS A 197 7.59 -12.76 25.08
CA LYS A 197 7.95 -13.85 26.00
C LYS A 197 8.02 -15.23 25.31
N ILE A 198 8.57 -15.27 24.10
CA ILE A 198 8.74 -16.48 23.29
C ILE A 198 10.22 -16.88 23.34
N ASP A 199 10.52 -18.10 23.81
CA ASP A 199 11.84 -18.72 23.68
C ASP A 199 11.88 -19.56 22.40
N GLY A 200 12.41 -18.98 21.33
CA GLY A 200 12.43 -19.60 20.02
C GLY A 200 13.09 -18.71 18.97
N THR A 201 12.90 -19.10 17.72
CA THR A 201 13.22 -18.29 16.53
C THR A 201 12.00 -18.26 15.63
N GLY A 202 11.98 -17.43 14.61
CA GLY A 202 10.87 -17.39 13.68
C GLY A 202 11.15 -16.51 12.49
N TRP A 203 10.28 -16.59 11.50
CA TRP A 203 10.30 -15.71 10.35
C TRP A 203 8.95 -15.08 10.12
N ALA A 204 8.97 -13.94 9.43
CA ALA A 204 7.80 -13.26 8.93
C ALA A 204 8.01 -12.88 7.46
N PHE A 205 6.92 -12.78 6.69
CA PHE A 205 6.90 -12.14 5.38
C PHE A 205 5.66 -11.27 5.27
N GLY A 206 5.72 -10.23 4.43
CA GLY A 206 4.59 -9.42 4.01
C GLY A 206 4.57 -9.29 2.49
N LEU A 207 3.42 -9.57 1.88
CA LEU A 207 3.22 -9.42 0.44
C LEU A 207 2.07 -8.45 0.16
N GLY A 208 2.20 -7.66 -0.91
CA GLY A 208 1.15 -6.76 -1.39
C GLY A 208 0.23 -7.49 -2.37
N LEU A 209 -1.00 -7.79 -1.97
CA LEU A 209 -1.95 -8.53 -2.80
C LEU A 209 -2.29 -7.75 -4.08
N ASP A 210 -2.43 -6.43 -4.00
CA ASP A 210 -2.75 -5.58 -5.14
C ASP A 210 -1.62 -5.65 -6.19
N ARG A 211 -0.36 -5.42 -5.80
CA ARG A 211 0.79 -5.51 -6.71
C ARG A 211 0.91 -6.90 -7.35
N LEU A 212 0.77 -7.96 -6.54
CA LEU A 212 0.79 -9.33 -7.06
C LEU A 212 -0.35 -9.57 -8.05
N LEU A 213 -1.56 -9.10 -7.75
CA LEU A 213 -2.72 -9.28 -8.61
C LEU A 213 -2.59 -8.49 -9.92
N LEU A 214 -2.13 -7.23 -9.85
CA LEU A 214 -1.87 -6.40 -11.02
C LEU A 214 -0.90 -7.11 -11.97
N SER A 215 0.18 -7.68 -11.42
CA SER A 215 1.14 -8.48 -12.18
C SER A 215 0.54 -9.78 -12.72
N TYR A 216 -0.13 -10.56 -11.87
CA TYR A 216 -0.65 -11.88 -12.19
C TYR A 216 -1.74 -11.84 -13.26
N CYS A 217 -2.56 -10.80 -13.23
CA CYS A 217 -3.68 -10.60 -14.13
C CYS A 217 -3.42 -9.53 -15.21
N ASN A 218 -2.22 -8.97 -15.31
CA ASN A 218 -1.91 -7.89 -16.27
C ASN A 218 -2.88 -6.68 -16.17
N ILE A 219 -3.25 -6.29 -14.95
CA ILE A 219 -4.13 -5.13 -14.71
C ILE A 219 -3.26 -3.87 -14.76
N PRO A 220 -3.53 -2.92 -15.68
CA PRO A 220 -2.60 -1.82 -15.95
C PRO A 220 -2.70 -0.64 -14.97
N ASP A 221 -3.69 -0.67 -14.07
CA ASP A 221 -3.99 0.43 -13.15
C ASP A 221 -4.70 -0.09 -11.89
N ILE A 222 -4.19 0.26 -10.72
CA ILE A 222 -4.73 -0.17 -9.42
C ILE A 222 -6.19 0.28 -9.19
N ARG A 223 -6.64 1.37 -9.82
CA ARG A 223 -8.02 1.87 -9.71
C ARG A 223 -9.04 0.89 -10.26
N TYR A 224 -8.64 -0.02 -11.16
CA TYR A 224 -9.51 -1.12 -11.60
C TYR A 224 -9.94 -2.03 -10.43
N LEU A 225 -9.14 -2.17 -9.37
CA LEU A 225 -9.52 -2.96 -8.20
C LEU A 225 -10.66 -2.30 -7.41
N TRP A 226 -10.89 -1.01 -7.58
CA TRP A 226 -11.85 -0.23 -6.80
C TRP A 226 -13.13 0.10 -7.57
N THR A 227 -13.13 -0.05 -8.90
CA THR A 227 -14.26 0.21 -9.79
C THR A 227 -15.54 -0.55 -9.42
N HIS A 228 -16.68 0.06 -9.72
CA HIS A 228 -17.99 -0.58 -9.67
C HIS A 228 -18.44 -1.12 -11.05
N ASP A 229 -17.60 -0.98 -12.07
CA ASP A 229 -17.92 -1.39 -13.42
C ASP A 229 -18.08 -2.92 -13.55
N PRO A 230 -19.26 -3.42 -13.95
CA PRO A 230 -19.47 -4.85 -14.10
C PRO A 230 -18.55 -5.51 -15.13
N ARG A 231 -18.00 -4.76 -16.09
CA ARG A 231 -17.03 -5.25 -17.09
C ARG A 231 -15.70 -5.68 -16.46
N PHE A 232 -15.32 -5.13 -15.31
CA PHE A 232 -14.14 -5.58 -14.57
C PHE A 232 -14.43 -6.88 -13.82
N ILE A 233 -15.37 -6.84 -12.87
CA ILE A 233 -15.64 -7.97 -11.96
C ILE A 233 -16.14 -9.22 -12.71
N SER A 234 -16.82 -9.06 -13.85
CA SER A 234 -17.34 -10.18 -14.63
C SER A 234 -16.25 -11.06 -15.24
N GLN A 235 -15.05 -10.52 -15.50
CA GLN A 235 -13.93 -11.29 -16.05
C GLN A 235 -13.38 -12.32 -15.06
N PHE A 236 -13.50 -12.04 -13.76
CA PHE A 236 -12.99 -12.90 -12.69
C PHE A 236 -14.02 -13.89 -12.14
N LYS A 237 -15.22 -14.00 -12.74
CA LYS A 237 -16.29 -14.89 -12.26
C LYS A 237 -15.88 -16.37 -12.17
N ASN A 238 -14.97 -16.80 -13.04
CA ASN A 238 -14.49 -18.19 -13.11
C ASN A 238 -13.08 -18.36 -12.52
N GLY A 239 -12.62 -17.41 -11.72
CA GLY A 239 -11.28 -17.39 -11.13
C GLY A 239 -10.35 -16.35 -11.74
N LEU A 240 -9.12 -16.31 -11.23
CA LEU A 240 -8.07 -15.41 -11.70
C LEU A 240 -7.73 -15.70 -13.16
N THR A 241 -7.66 -14.64 -13.96
CA THR A 241 -7.35 -14.70 -15.40
C THR A 241 -6.63 -13.43 -15.83
N GLU A 242 -6.09 -13.41 -17.05
CA GLU A 242 -5.54 -12.19 -17.62
C GLU A 242 -6.67 -11.21 -17.93
N PHE A 243 -6.56 -10.00 -17.37
CA PHE A 243 -7.52 -8.93 -17.55
C PHE A 243 -7.47 -8.39 -18.97
N GLN A 244 -8.63 -8.36 -19.60
CA GLN A 244 -8.84 -7.72 -20.89
C GLN A 244 -9.34 -6.31 -20.65
N GLU A 245 -8.44 -5.34 -20.88
CA GLU A 245 -8.76 -3.92 -20.75
C GLU A 245 -9.88 -3.55 -21.73
N TYR A 246 -10.93 -2.88 -21.22
CA TYR A 246 -11.93 -2.27 -22.08
C TYR A 246 -11.41 -0.94 -22.66
N SER A 247 -12.19 -0.28 -23.52
CA SER A 247 -11.75 0.92 -24.25
C SER A 247 -11.15 2.00 -23.36
N LYS A 248 -9.94 2.45 -23.68
CA LYS A 248 -9.29 3.60 -23.03
C LYS A 248 -10.02 4.89 -23.37
N TYR A 249 -10.38 5.66 -22.35
CA TYR A 249 -10.96 6.98 -22.50
C TYR A 249 -9.87 8.06 -22.60
N PRO A 250 -10.08 9.12 -23.39
CA PRO A 250 -9.09 10.19 -23.54
C PRO A 250 -8.88 10.93 -22.20
N PRO A 251 -7.63 11.31 -21.87
CA PRO A 251 -7.35 12.09 -20.67
C PRO A 251 -7.73 13.57 -20.84
N VAL A 252 -7.96 14.23 -19.71
CA VAL A 252 -8.00 15.69 -19.59
C VAL A 252 -6.84 16.11 -18.70
N TYR A 253 -6.00 17.03 -19.18
CA TYR A 253 -4.84 17.54 -18.43
C TYR A 253 -5.15 18.89 -17.82
N LYS A 254 -4.73 19.09 -16.56
CA LYS A 254 -4.77 20.38 -15.89
C LYS A 254 -3.48 20.56 -15.11
N ASP A 255 -2.87 21.73 -15.25
CA ASP A 255 -1.69 22.08 -14.47
C ASP A 255 -2.12 22.97 -13.31
N ILE A 256 -1.54 22.74 -12.13
CA ILE A 256 -1.73 23.57 -10.94
C ILE A 256 -0.37 24.06 -10.46
N SER A 257 -0.24 25.38 -10.33
CA SER A 257 0.98 26.03 -9.87
C SER A 257 0.72 26.84 -8.61
N PHE A 258 1.67 26.81 -7.69
CA PHE A 258 1.62 27.62 -6.47
C PHE A 258 3.02 27.83 -5.91
N TRP A 259 3.17 28.92 -5.17
CA TRP A 259 4.34 29.17 -4.35
C TRP A 259 4.17 28.54 -2.98
N VAL A 260 5.22 27.92 -2.47
CA VAL A 260 5.32 27.41 -1.11
C VAL A 260 6.20 28.35 -0.29
N ASN A 261 5.66 28.88 0.80
CA ASN A 261 6.36 29.84 1.65
C ASN A 261 7.53 29.21 2.42
N GLU A 262 7.32 28.04 3.02
CA GLU A 262 8.36 27.26 3.70
C GLU A 262 8.58 25.90 3.02
N TYR A 263 9.22 25.90 1.87
CA TYR A 263 9.52 24.66 1.17
C TYR A 263 10.54 23.80 1.94
N LYS A 264 10.13 22.59 2.32
CA LYS A 264 10.97 21.56 2.94
C LYS A 264 10.97 20.32 2.05
N GLU A 265 12.11 19.64 2.01
CA GLU A 265 12.26 18.39 1.29
C GLU A 265 12.13 17.19 2.23
N ASN A 266 11.49 16.13 1.77
CA ASN A 266 11.59 14.82 2.40
C ASN A 266 12.89 14.10 1.96
N PHE A 267 13.08 12.87 2.43
CA PHE A 267 14.25 12.06 2.07
C PHE A 267 14.36 11.74 0.57
N GLU A 268 13.27 11.82 -0.18
CA GLU A 268 13.20 11.63 -1.63
C GLU A 268 13.43 12.93 -2.42
N LYS A 269 13.76 14.04 -1.73
CA LYS A 269 14.00 15.36 -2.32
C LYS A 269 12.77 15.97 -3.02
N ILE A 270 11.58 15.49 -2.68
CA ILE A 270 10.31 16.10 -3.08
C ILE A 270 9.74 16.93 -1.93
N TRP A 271 8.68 17.70 -2.20
CA TRP A 271 8.02 18.51 -1.18
C TRP A 271 7.54 17.65 -0.01
N SER A 272 7.86 18.05 1.22
CA SER A 272 7.54 17.29 2.44
C SER A 272 6.05 17.03 2.67
N ASP A 273 5.19 17.84 2.07
CA ASP A 273 3.72 17.72 2.16
C ASP A 273 3.08 17.11 0.91
N TYR A 274 3.89 16.52 0.02
CA TYR A 274 3.40 16.00 -1.25
C TYR A 274 2.29 14.95 -1.09
N ASN A 275 2.41 14.05 -0.13
CA ASN A 275 1.39 13.00 0.08
C ASN A 275 0.11 13.58 0.68
N ASN A 276 0.19 14.62 1.52
CA ASN A 276 -0.98 15.38 1.94
C ASN A 276 -1.64 16.11 0.76
N PHE A 277 -0.86 16.66 -0.17
CA PHE A 277 -1.37 17.25 -1.40
C PHE A 277 -2.08 16.20 -2.28
N CYS A 278 -1.48 15.02 -2.44
CA CYS A 278 -2.11 13.89 -3.12
C CYS A 278 -3.41 13.48 -2.43
N GLU A 279 -3.46 13.49 -1.09
CA GLU A 279 -4.67 13.14 -0.37
C GLU A 279 -5.81 14.14 -0.59
N ILE A 280 -5.52 15.44 -0.62
CA ILE A 280 -6.52 16.46 -0.98
C ILE A 280 -6.96 16.29 -2.44
N ALA A 281 -6.03 15.98 -3.35
CA ALA A 281 -6.38 15.69 -4.73
C ALA A 281 -7.31 14.47 -4.85
N ARG A 282 -7.07 13.40 -4.09
CA ARG A 282 -7.95 12.23 -4.01
C ARG A 282 -9.32 12.56 -3.43
N GLU A 283 -9.40 13.39 -2.40
CA GLU A 283 -10.69 13.79 -1.83
C GLU A 283 -11.54 14.57 -2.84
N GLU A 284 -10.91 15.41 -3.67
CA GLU A 284 -11.63 16.25 -4.65
C GLU A 284 -11.93 15.57 -5.99
N GLY A 285 -11.02 14.70 -6.46
CA GLY A 285 -11.08 14.08 -7.78
C GLY A 285 -11.26 12.55 -7.78
N ASP A 286 -11.04 11.89 -6.63
CA ASP A 286 -11.15 10.44 -6.42
C ASP A 286 -10.53 9.63 -7.58
N ASP A 287 -11.20 8.57 -8.05
CA ASP A 287 -10.72 7.70 -9.12
C ASP A 287 -10.67 8.37 -10.51
N LEU A 288 -11.07 9.64 -10.64
CA LEU A 288 -10.90 10.38 -11.89
C LEU A 288 -9.45 10.82 -12.11
N ILE A 289 -8.65 10.95 -11.04
CA ILE A 289 -7.23 11.30 -11.16
C ILE A 289 -6.43 10.02 -11.41
N GLU A 290 -5.79 9.95 -12.57
CA GLU A 290 -4.90 8.85 -12.93
C GLU A 290 -3.49 9.05 -12.38
N ASP A 291 -3.01 10.30 -12.39
CA ASP A 291 -1.60 10.58 -12.18
C ASP A 291 -1.41 12.06 -11.80
N VAL A 292 -0.50 12.31 -10.85
CA VAL A 292 -0.04 13.66 -10.51
C VAL A 292 1.48 13.71 -10.59
N ARG A 293 2.02 14.63 -11.40
CA ARG A 293 3.45 14.74 -11.66
C ARG A 293 3.96 16.16 -11.56
N LEU A 294 5.04 16.35 -10.81
CA LEU A 294 5.81 17.59 -10.82
C LEU A 294 6.33 17.85 -12.25
N GLN A 295 5.95 18.98 -12.83
CA GLN A 295 6.42 19.44 -14.14
C GLN A 295 7.60 20.39 -13.99
N ASP A 296 7.52 21.30 -13.02
CA ASP A 296 8.49 22.36 -12.84
C ASP A 296 8.64 22.72 -11.36
N LYS A 297 9.87 23.07 -10.98
CA LYS A 297 10.25 23.54 -9.66
C LYS A 297 11.33 24.59 -9.81
N PHE A 298 11.09 25.77 -9.26
CA PHE A 298 12.11 26.80 -9.18
C PHE A 298 11.95 27.64 -7.91
N THR A 299 13.05 28.22 -7.44
CA THR A 299 13.09 29.03 -6.21
C THR A 299 13.42 30.47 -6.56
N LYS A 300 12.67 31.42 -6.00
CA LYS A 300 12.88 32.87 -6.15
C LYS A 300 12.47 33.58 -4.87
N ASP A 301 13.27 34.54 -4.42
CA ASP A 301 12.98 35.40 -3.26
C ASP A 301 12.56 34.61 -2.00
N ASN A 302 13.27 33.49 -1.73
CA ASN A 302 13.02 32.52 -0.65
C ASN A 302 11.70 31.73 -0.73
N MET A 303 10.94 31.86 -1.81
CA MET A 303 9.77 31.02 -2.09
C MET A 303 10.11 29.99 -3.16
N THR A 304 9.53 28.79 -3.05
CA THR A 304 9.66 27.76 -4.10
C THR A 304 8.34 27.62 -4.83
N SER A 305 8.35 27.87 -6.14
CA SER A 305 7.21 27.60 -7.01
C SER A 305 7.24 26.12 -7.40
N LEU A 306 6.11 25.45 -7.25
CA LEU A 306 5.87 24.10 -7.73
C LEU A 306 4.76 24.13 -8.78
N SER A 307 4.94 23.40 -9.87
CA SER A 307 3.89 23.17 -10.88
C SER A 307 3.68 21.68 -11.06
N TYR A 308 2.47 21.21 -10.79
CA TYR A 308 2.06 19.83 -10.95
C TYR A 308 1.09 19.69 -12.12
N ARG A 309 1.29 18.67 -12.94
CA ARG A 309 0.30 18.21 -13.93
C ARG A 309 -0.57 17.13 -13.29
N ILE A 310 -1.87 17.34 -13.37
CA ILE A 310 -2.88 16.38 -12.95
C ILE A 310 -3.52 15.79 -14.21
N THR A 311 -3.38 14.49 -14.38
CA THR A 311 -3.99 13.74 -15.47
C THR A 311 -5.32 13.17 -14.99
N TYR A 312 -6.42 13.67 -15.53
CA TYR A 312 -7.74 13.11 -15.28
C TYR A 312 -8.08 12.10 -16.37
N ARG A 313 -8.36 10.86 -15.98
CA ARG A 313 -8.86 9.81 -16.88
C ARG A 313 -9.70 8.83 -16.08
N SER A 314 -10.98 8.72 -16.39
CA SER A 314 -11.85 7.69 -15.82
C SER A 314 -11.61 6.37 -16.56
N ASN A 315 -11.66 5.27 -15.82
CA ASN A 315 -11.73 3.94 -16.39
C ASN A 315 -13.12 3.64 -16.97
N GLU A 316 -14.16 4.40 -16.65
CA GLU A 316 -15.54 4.00 -16.94
C GLU A 316 -16.19 4.80 -18.07
N ARG A 317 -15.74 6.05 -18.29
CA ARG A 317 -16.35 6.98 -19.24
C ARG A 317 -15.40 8.07 -19.74
N THR A 318 -15.78 8.71 -20.84
CA THR A 318 -15.13 9.97 -21.27
C THR A 318 -15.42 11.09 -20.27
N LEU A 319 -14.41 11.91 -20.02
CA LEU A 319 -14.50 13.09 -19.16
C LEU A 319 -14.73 14.35 -20.01
N ASN A 320 -15.58 15.24 -19.52
CA ASN A 320 -15.82 16.54 -20.14
C ASN A 320 -14.91 17.62 -19.49
N ASN A 321 -14.59 18.70 -20.21
CA ASN A 321 -13.68 19.71 -19.66
C ASN A 321 -14.31 20.54 -18.52
N GLU A 322 -15.63 20.75 -18.55
CA GLU A 322 -16.34 21.60 -17.59
C GLU A 322 -16.39 20.97 -16.19
N GLU A 323 -16.66 19.66 -16.10
CA GLU A 323 -16.65 18.90 -14.84
C GLU A 323 -15.26 18.89 -14.21
N ILE A 324 -14.22 18.74 -15.05
CA ILE A 324 -12.82 18.74 -14.57
C ILE A 324 -12.40 20.13 -14.12
N ASN A 325 -12.89 21.21 -14.74
CA ASN A 325 -12.66 22.56 -14.26
C ASN A 325 -13.28 22.78 -12.87
N ILE A 326 -14.49 22.26 -12.62
CA ILE A 326 -15.13 22.35 -11.30
C ILE A 326 -14.30 21.62 -10.24
N ILE A 327 -13.81 20.41 -10.55
CA ILE A 327 -12.91 19.66 -9.65
C ILE A 327 -11.62 20.44 -9.39
N GLN A 328 -11.03 21.03 -10.42
CA GLN A 328 -9.82 21.83 -10.29
C GLN A 328 -9.99 23.06 -9.41
N GLU A 329 -11.10 23.79 -9.54
CA GLU A 329 -11.33 24.97 -8.68
C GLU A 329 -11.53 24.59 -7.21
N ARG A 330 -12.21 23.46 -6.94
CA ARG A 330 -12.32 22.93 -5.57
C ARG A 330 -10.96 22.51 -5.03
N LEU A 331 -10.15 21.80 -5.83
CA LEU A 331 -8.79 21.43 -5.46
C LEU A 331 -7.94 22.66 -5.16
N ARG A 332 -7.92 23.67 -6.03
CA ARG A 332 -7.20 24.93 -5.81
C ARG A 332 -7.60 25.57 -4.48
N THR A 333 -8.90 25.64 -4.21
CA THR A 333 -9.45 26.19 -2.96
C THR A 333 -9.05 25.36 -1.74
N ALA A 334 -9.11 24.03 -1.82
CA ALA A 334 -8.72 23.16 -0.72
C ALA A 334 -7.22 23.32 -0.41
N LEU A 335 -6.36 23.36 -1.43
CA LEU A 335 -4.92 23.52 -1.23
C LEU A 335 -4.55 24.85 -0.56
N SER A 336 -5.21 25.96 -0.92
CA SER A 336 -4.95 27.26 -0.28
C SER A 336 -5.46 27.36 1.15
N VAL A 337 -6.38 26.49 1.56
CA VAL A 337 -6.85 26.37 2.95
C VAL A 337 -5.92 25.48 3.77
N HIS A 338 -5.43 24.38 3.19
CA HIS A 338 -4.68 23.36 3.91
C HIS A 338 -3.17 23.61 3.96
N PHE A 339 -2.62 24.39 3.02
CA PHE A 339 -1.20 24.67 2.96
C PHE A 339 -0.91 26.16 2.98
N ASP A 340 0.26 26.51 3.52
CA ASP A 340 0.80 27.86 3.45
C ASP A 340 1.40 28.12 2.06
N ILE A 341 0.50 28.30 1.09
CA ILE A 341 0.81 28.47 -0.32
C ILE A 341 0.12 29.70 -0.92
N VAL A 342 0.68 30.20 -2.01
CA VAL A 342 0.06 31.24 -2.85
C VAL A 342 -0.15 30.67 -4.25
N LEU A 343 -1.42 30.45 -4.61
CA LEU A 343 -1.80 29.97 -5.94
C LEU A 343 -1.29 30.90 -7.05
N ARG A 344 -0.86 30.31 -8.16
CA ARG A 344 -0.38 30.99 -9.36
C ARG A 344 -1.24 30.65 -10.58
#